data_AF-A0A9D5W0X9-F1
#
_entry.id   AF-A0A9D5W0X9-F1
#
_cell.length_a   1.000
_cell.length_b   1.000
_cell.length_c   1.000
_cell.angle_alpha   90.00
_cell.angle_beta   90.00
_cell.angle_gamma   90.00
#
_symmetry.space_group_name_H-M   'P 1'
#
loop_
_entity.id
_entity.type
_entity.pdbx_description
1 polymer ?
#
loop_
_entity_poly.entity_id
_entity_poly.type
_entity_poly.pdbx_seq_one_letter_code
_entity_poly.pdbx_strand_id
1 'polypeptide(L)'
;MSRMRLALWVLGIFLIGVFVGGVTAFEYQRRTINMVMEGGPRAFGKFIGRKMADELKLDAVQRPAFEAIMAEVHEGIREIRRSARPQIEDILNRARPQIMALLRPDQLEIFAKMEARHKENRKNHGEPGSGPPVN
;
A
#
# COMPACT_ATOMS: atom_id res chain seq x y z
N MET A 1 34.00 37.18 19.66
CA MET A 1 33.85 35.81 19.13
C MET A 1 34.03 35.83 17.62
N SER A 2 34.83 34.93 17.04
CA SER A 2 35.05 34.94 15.58
C SER A 2 33.78 34.52 14.83
N ARG A 3 33.47 35.21 13.73
CA ARG A 3 32.31 34.94 12.85
C ARG A 3 32.21 33.47 12.44
N MET A 4 33.35 32.79 12.36
CA MET A 4 33.47 31.36 12.06
C MET A 4 32.86 30.46 13.15
N ARG A 5 32.99 30.81 14.43
CA ARG A 5 32.36 30.04 15.53
C ARG A 5 30.84 30.18 15.49
N LEU A 6 30.34 31.38 15.18
CA LEU A 6 28.90 31.63 15.07
C LEU A 6 28.29 30.86 13.89
N ALA A 7 28.98 30.83 12.74
CA ALA A 7 28.55 30.05 11.58
C ALA A 7 28.49 28.54 11.87
N LEU A 8 29.45 28.00 12.63
CA LEU A 8 29.46 26.60 13.03
C LEU A 8 28.27 26.25 13.95
N TRP A 9 27.91 27.15 14.87
CA TRP A 9 26.72 26.95 15.73
C TRP A 9 25.42 26.95 14.94
N VAL A 10 25.26 27.90 14.01
CA VAL A 10 24.07 27.97 13.15
C VAL A 10 23.96 26.74 12.25
N LEU A 11 25.07 26.29 11.67
CA LEU A 11 25.12 25.07 10.87
C LEU A 11 24.75 23.83 11.71
N GLY A 12 25.23 23.75 12.95
CA GLY A 12 24.87 22.67 13.87
C GLY A 12 23.37 22.60 14.15
N ILE A 13 22.73 23.73 14.44
CA ILE A 13 21.28 23.80 14.69
C ILE A 13 20.50 23.42 13.43
N PHE A 14 20.94 23.87 12.26
CA PHE A 14 20.31 23.52 10.99
C PHE A 14 20.39 22.02 10.71
N LEU A 15 21.55 21.39 10.92
CA LEU A 15 21.73 19.96 10.73
C LEU A 15 20.87 19.13 11.69
N ILE A 16 20.70 19.58 12.94
CA ILE A 16 19.80 18.95 13.90
C ILE A 16 18.34 19.07 13.43
N GLY A 17 17.92 20.24 12.93
CA GLY A 17 16.59 20.43 12.36
C GLY A 17 16.30 19.53 11.17
N VAL A 18 17.26 19.40 10.24
CA VAL A 18 17.17 18.49 9.09
C VAL A 18 17.12 17.03 9.54
N PHE A 19 17.90 16.65 10.54
CA PHE A 19 17.92 15.29 11.07
C PHE A 19 16.58 14.92 11.75
N VAL A 20 16.08 15.78 12.64
CA VAL A 20 14.79 15.58 13.32
C VAL A 20 13.64 15.58 12.30
N GLY A 21 13.61 16.54 11.37
CA GLY A 21 12.60 16.61 10.32
C GLY A 21 12.64 15.38 9.40
N GLY A 22 13.83 14.95 9.00
CA GLY A 22 14.05 13.78 8.14
C GLY A 22 13.63 12.48 8.80
N VAL A 23 14.00 12.26 10.07
CA VAL A 23 13.59 11.07 10.83
C VAL A 23 12.07 11.02 11.00
N THR A 24 11.44 12.15 11.32
CA THR A 24 9.98 12.22 11.53
C THR A 24 9.21 11.98 10.23
N ALA A 25 9.65 12.58 9.12
CA ALA A 25 9.05 12.36 7.80
C ALA A 25 9.25 10.91 7.32
N PHE A 26 10.42 10.32 7.55
CA PHE A 26 10.72 8.95 7.18
C PHE A 26 9.91 7.93 8.00
N GLU A 27 9.74 8.16 9.29
CA GLU A 27 8.84 7.35 10.13
C GLU A 27 7.38 7.48 9.71
N TYR A 28 6.89 8.70 9.43
CA TYR A 28 5.51 8.91 8.99
C TYR A 28 5.24 8.24 7.65
N GLN A 29 6.18 8.36 6.70
CA GLN A 29 6.13 7.68 5.40
C GLN A 29 6.14 6.16 5.59
N ARG A 30 7.04 5.62 6.43
CA ARG A 30 7.11 4.18 6.72
C ARG A 30 5.85 3.67 7.41
N ARG A 31 5.31 4.37 8.40
CA ARG A 31 4.08 3.96 9.09
C ARG A 31 2.87 4.01 8.17
N THR A 32 2.81 4.98 7.27
CA THR A 32 1.73 5.08 6.27
C THR A 32 1.83 3.94 5.24
N ILE A 33 3.04 3.68 4.73
CA ILE A 33 3.29 2.59 3.78
C ILE A 33 3.06 1.22 4.45
N ASN A 34 3.54 1.03 5.68
CA ASN A 34 3.36 -0.20 6.44
C ASN A 34 1.90 -0.41 6.85
N MET A 35 1.14 0.62 7.23
CA MET A 35 -0.31 0.45 7.49
C MET A 35 -1.08 0.04 6.23
N VAL A 36 -0.68 0.54 5.06
CA VAL A 36 -1.29 0.14 3.78
C VAL A 36 -0.85 -1.26 3.35
N MET A 37 0.40 -1.65 3.62
CA MET A 37 0.93 -2.98 3.30
C MET A 37 0.49 -4.07 4.28
N GLU A 38 0.40 -3.79 5.58
CA GLU A 38 0.09 -4.76 6.64
C GLU A 38 -1.41 -4.83 6.96
N GLY A 39 -2.15 -3.72 6.85
CA GLY A 39 -3.58 -3.68 7.20
C GLY A 39 -4.53 -4.13 6.07
N GLY A 40 -3.98 -4.40 4.89
CA GLY A 40 -4.71 -4.85 3.71
C GLY A 40 -5.74 -3.84 3.17
N PRO A 41 -6.58 -4.26 2.21
CA PRO A 41 -7.55 -3.42 1.50
C PRO A 41 -8.52 -2.63 2.39
N ARG A 42 -8.88 -3.17 3.56
CA ARG A 42 -9.75 -2.46 4.54
C ARG A 42 -9.02 -1.30 5.21
N ALA A 43 -7.73 -1.44 5.52
CA ALA A 43 -6.92 -0.34 6.03
C ALA A 43 -6.76 0.75 4.97
N PHE A 44 -6.60 0.37 3.70
CA PHE A 44 -6.54 1.32 2.59
C PHE A 44 -7.86 2.09 2.40
N GLY A 45 -9.01 1.40 2.43
CA GLY A 45 -10.33 2.05 2.35
C GLY A 45 -10.60 3.01 3.50
N LYS A 46 -10.28 2.60 4.73
CA LYS A 46 -10.37 3.48 5.92
C LYS A 46 -9.38 4.64 5.87
N PHE A 47 -8.17 4.43 5.36
CA PHE A 47 -7.16 5.46 5.20
C PHE A 47 -7.59 6.52 4.18
N ILE A 48 -8.07 6.10 3.01
CA ILE A 48 -8.60 7.01 1.99
C ILE A 48 -9.81 7.77 2.53
N GLY A 49 -10.75 7.08 3.17
CA GLY A 49 -11.94 7.72 3.76
C GLY A 49 -11.58 8.79 4.79
N ARG A 50 -10.65 8.49 5.70
CA ARG A 50 -10.17 9.49 6.68
C ARG A 50 -9.44 10.65 6.03
N LYS A 51 -8.53 10.37 5.10
CA LYS A 51 -7.77 11.39 4.38
C LYS A 51 -8.70 12.35 3.63
N MET A 52 -9.70 11.82 2.94
CA MET A 52 -10.70 12.64 2.24
C MET A 52 -11.57 13.44 3.22
N ALA A 53 -12.00 12.85 4.32
CA ALA A 53 -12.77 13.56 5.34
C ALA A 53 -11.97 14.73 5.95
N ASP A 54 -10.67 14.55 6.19
CA ASP A 54 -9.79 15.57 6.75
C ASP A 54 -9.48 16.67 5.71
N GLU A 55 -9.24 16.32 4.43
CA GLU A 55 -9.04 17.29 3.33
C GLU A 55 -10.30 18.12 3.05
N LEU A 56 -11.48 17.51 3.14
CA LEU A 56 -12.76 18.18 2.97
C LEU A 56 -13.23 18.94 4.23
N LYS A 57 -12.50 18.81 5.34
CA LYS A 57 -12.83 19.42 6.65
C LYS A 57 -14.27 19.10 7.08
N LEU A 58 -14.68 17.84 6.92
CA LEU A 58 -16.02 17.39 7.29
C LEU A 58 -16.25 17.59 8.79
N ASP A 59 -17.41 18.12 9.15
CA ASP A 59 -17.81 18.29 10.55
C ASP A 59 -18.23 16.96 11.21
N ALA A 60 -18.49 17.00 12.51
CA ALA A 60 -18.86 15.82 13.31
C ALA A 60 -20.19 15.18 12.88
N VAL A 61 -21.06 15.89 12.17
CA VAL A 61 -22.33 15.40 11.65
C VAL A 61 -22.15 14.78 10.26
N GLN A 62 -21.29 15.37 9.43
CA GLN A 62 -21.00 14.90 8.06
C GLN A 62 -20.10 13.67 8.02
N ARG A 63 -19.14 13.57 8.94
CA ARG A 63 -18.11 12.51 8.93
C ARG A 63 -18.69 11.10 9.02
N PRO A 64 -19.65 10.78 9.91
CA PRO A 64 -20.24 9.44 9.96
C PRO A 64 -20.96 9.06 8.67
N ALA A 65 -21.67 10.00 8.04
CA ALA A 65 -22.37 9.76 6.78
C ALA A 65 -21.39 9.50 5.63
N PHE A 66 -20.30 10.27 5.55
CA PHE A 66 -19.25 10.05 4.56
C PHE A 66 -18.54 8.70 4.74
N GLU A 67 -18.20 8.33 5.98
CA GLU A 67 -17.58 7.04 6.28
C GLU A 67 -18.48 5.85 5.91
N ALA A 68 -19.79 5.98 6.11
CA ALA A 68 -20.77 4.96 5.70
C ALA A 68 -20.80 4.77 4.17
N ILE A 69 -20.84 5.86 3.40
CA ILE A 69 -20.80 5.81 1.93
C ILE A 69 -19.51 5.15 1.45
N MET A 70 -18.37 5.52 2.03
CA MET A 70 -17.07 4.93 1.65
C MET A 70 -16.99 3.43 2.01
N ALA A 71 -17.62 3.00 3.10
CA ALA A 71 -17.71 1.60 3.46
C ALA A 71 -18.54 0.80 2.44
N GLU A 72 -19.68 1.35 2.00
CA GLU A 72 -20.52 0.75 0.97
C GLU A 72 -19.78 0.62 -0.37
N VAL A 73 -19.12 1.69 -0.82
CA VAL A 73 -18.27 1.68 -2.03
C VAL A 73 -17.19 0.60 -1.94
N HIS A 74 -16.55 0.47 -0.77
CA HIS A 74 -15.51 -0.53 -0.58
C HIS A 74 -16.06 -1.97 -0.70
N GLU A 75 -17.25 -2.24 -0.17
CA GLU A 75 -17.89 -3.55 -0.30
C GLU A 75 -18.35 -3.83 -1.73
N GLY A 76 -18.92 -2.85 -2.45
CA GLY A 76 -19.26 -3.01 -3.86
C GLY A 76 -18.04 -3.35 -4.74
N ILE A 77 -16.92 -2.68 -4.52
CA ILE A 77 -15.65 -3.00 -5.20
C ILE A 77 -15.17 -4.42 -4.83
N ARG A 78 -15.31 -4.81 -3.56
CA ARG A 78 -14.92 -6.15 -3.09
C ARG A 78 -15.74 -7.23 -3.80
N GLU A 79 -17.04 -7.02 -3.96
CA GLU A 79 -17.94 -7.95 -4.63
C GLU A 79 -17.59 -8.12 -6.12
N ILE A 80 -17.40 -7.01 -6.84
CA ILE A 80 -16.95 -7.03 -8.23
C ILE A 80 -15.62 -7.76 -8.37
N ARG A 81 -14.67 -7.50 -7.46
CA ARG A 81 -13.38 -8.19 -7.48
C ARG A 81 -13.54 -9.69 -7.26
N ARG A 82 -14.40 -10.11 -6.33
CA ARG A 82 -14.67 -11.54 -6.07
C ARG A 82 -15.27 -12.23 -7.30
N SER A 83 -16.21 -11.60 -7.99
CA SER A 83 -16.86 -12.18 -9.18
C SER A 83 -15.97 -12.16 -10.42
N ALA A 84 -15.15 -11.12 -10.60
CA ALA A 84 -14.22 -11.00 -11.73
C ALA A 84 -12.95 -11.87 -11.57
N ARG A 85 -12.58 -12.21 -10.34
CA ARG A 85 -11.37 -12.96 -10.03
C ARG A 85 -11.19 -14.26 -10.82
N PRO A 86 -12.16 -15.21 -10.86
CA PRO A 86 -11.99 -16.44 -11.62
C PRO A 86 -11.70 -16.16 -13.10
N GLN A 87 -12.33 -15.14 -13.68
CA GLN A 87 -12.12 -14.76 -15.07
C GLN A 87 -10.70 -14.24 -15.32
N ILE A 88 -10.16 -13.45 -14.38
CA ILE A 88 -8.77 -12.98 -14.42
C ILE A 88 -7.81 -14.17 -14.29
N GLU A 89 -8.04 -15.06 -13.33
CA GLU A 89 -7.20 -16.26 -13.15
C GLU A 89 -7.21 -17.14 -14.40
N ASP A 90 -8.35 -17.30 -15.07
CA ASP A 90 -8.46 -18.05 -16.32
C ASP A 90 -7.71 -17.41 -17.49
N ILE A 91 -7.71 -16.08 -17.59
CA ILE A 91 -6.91 -15.37 -18.59
C ILE A 91 -5.42 -15.61 -18.36
N LEU A 92 -4.96 -15.48 -17.10
CA LEU A 92 -3.57 -15.69 -16.73
C LEU A 92 -3.13 -17.15 -16.96
N ASN A 93 -3.98 -18.11 -16.60
CA ASN A 93 -3.72 -19.54 -16.82
C ASN A 93 -3.57 -19.88 -18.31
N ARG A 94 -4.36 -19.24 -19.19
CA ARG A 94 -4.24 -19.39 -20.64
C ARG A 94 -3.01 -18.73 -21.24
N ALA A 95 -2.55 -17.62 -20.65
CA ALA A 95 -1.35 -16.91 -21.09
C ALA A 95 -0.06 -17.63 -20.66
N ARG A 96 -0.07 -18.30 -19.50
CA ARG A 96 1.11 -18.98 -18.92
C ARG A 96 1.86 -19.91 -19.89
N PRO A 97 1.23 -20.88 -20.58
CA PRO A 97 1.96 -21.75 -21.51
C PRO A 97 2.57 -20.98 -22.70
N GLN A 98 1.91 -19.91 -23.15
CA GLN A 98 2.42 -19.06 -24.24
C GLN A 98 3.68 -18.30 -23.82
N ILE A 99 3.69 -17.80 -22.57
CA ILE A 99 4.87 -17.17 -21.99
C ILE A 99 6.00 -18.20 -21.87
N MET A 100 5.72 -19.40 -21.33
CA MET A 100 6.73 -20.45 -21.19
C MET A 100 7.35 -20.87 -22.52
N ALA A 101 6.58 -20.87 -23.61
CA ALA A 101 7.08 -21.18 -24.95
C ALA A 101 8.06 -20.13 -25.51
N LEU A 102 8.01 -18.88 -25.02
CA LEU A 102 8.92 -17.81 -25.42
C LEU A 102 10.23 -17.81 -24.61
N LEU A 103 10.21 -18.43 -23.42
CA LEU A 103 11.33 -18.40 -22.50
C LEU A 103 12.40 -19.44 -22.87
N ARG A 104 13.65 -19.03 -22.76
CA ARG A 104 14.79 -19.95 -22.80
C ARG A 104 14.87 -20.79 -21.52
N PRO A 105 15.58 -21.94 -21.54
CA PRO A 105 15.71 -22.81 -20.37
C PRO A 105 16.22 -22.10 -19.10
N ASP A 106 17.17 -21.17 -19.23
CA ASP A 106 17.71 -20.37 -18.12
C ASP A 106 16.65 -19.44 -17.49
N GLN A 107 15.66 -19.02 -18.27
CA GLN A 107 14.62 -18.08 -17.85
C GLN A 107 13.41 -18.80 -17.21
N LEU A 108 13.20 -20.08 -17.52
CA LEU A 108 12.10 -20.87 -16.95
C LEU A 108 12.22 -21.01 -15.43
N GLU A 109 13.43 -21.18 -14.90
CA GLU A 109 13.65 -21.28 -13.46
C GLU A 109 13.35 -19.96 -12.74
N ILE A 110 13.72 -18.84 -13.35
CA ILE A 110 13.41 -17.49 -12.83
C ILE A 110 11.90 -17.27 -12.82
N PHE A 111 11.22 -17.65 -13.91
CA PHE A 111 9.77 -17.55 -14.02
C PHE A 111 9.05 -18.38 -12.95
N ALA A 112 9.48 -19.62 -12.72
CA ALA A 112 8.94 -20.47 -11.67
C ALA A 112 9.13 -19.86 -10.25
N LYS A 113 10.29 -19.26 -9.97
CA LYS A 113 10.55 -18.55 -8.70
C LYS A 113 9.64 -17.34 -8.52
N MET A 114 9.40 -16.57 -9.59
CA MET A 114 8.46 -15.44 -9.55
C MET A 114 7.03 -15.92 -9.21
N GLU A 115 6.56 -16.98 -9.88
CA GLU A 115 5.23 -17.53 -9.61
C GLU A 115 5.09 -18.10 -8.19
N ALA A 116 6.12 -18.77 -7.68
CA ALA A 116 6.14 -19.27 -6.31
C ALA A 116 6.03 -18.12 -5.29
N ARG A 117 6.80 -17.04 -5.49
CA ARG A 117 6.73 -15.84 -4.65
C ARG A 117 5.35 -15.18 -4.70
N HIS A 118 4.74 -15.08 -5.88
CA HIS A 118 3.38 -14.55 -6.01
C HIS A 118 2.34 -15.40 -5.29
N LYS A 119 2.45 -16.74 -5.38
CA LYS A 119 1.57 -17.67 -4.67
C LYS A 119 1.72 -17.59 -3.16
N GLU A 120 2.96 -17.48 -2.67
CA GLU A 120 3.26 -17.31 -1.25
C GLU A 120 2.72 -15.97 -0.72
N ASN A 121 2.95 -14.88 -1.44
CA ASN A 121 2.40 -13.57 -1.08
C ASN A 121 0.87 -13.59 -1.02
N ARG A 122 0.20 -14.28 -1.96
CA ARG A 122 -1.27 -14.47 -1.94
C ARG A 122 -1.77 -15.26 -0.72
N LYS A 123 -1.00 -16.25 -0.25
CA LYS A 123 -1.34 -17.01 0.95
C LYS A 123 -1.15 -16.18 2.23
N ASN A 124 -0.06 -15.42 2.31
CA ASN A 124 0.32 -14.71 3.53
C ASN A 124 -0.43 -13.39 3.75
N HIS A 125 -0.73 -12.64 2.69
CA HIS A 125 -1.34 -11.30 2.80
C HIS A 125 -2.84 -11.29 2.44
N GLY A 126 -3.41 -12.47 2.16
CA GLY A 126 -4.65 -12.55 1.39
C GLY A 126 -4.42 -12.10 -0.06
N GLU A 127 -5.44 -12.20 -0.91
CA GLU A 127 -5.32 -11.69 -2.27
C GLU A 127 -5.05 -10.19 -2.27
N PRO A 128 -4.29 -9.68 -3.27
CA PRO A 128 -4.22 -8.25 -3.53
C PRO A 128 -5.65 -7.73 -3.73
N GLY A 129 -6.20 -7.07 -2.71
CA GLY A 129 -7.58 -6.61 -2.75
C GLY A 129 -8.63 -7.44 -1.99
N SER A 130 -8.29 -8.59 -1.42
CA SER A 130 -9.13 -9.25 -0.40
C SER A 130 -8.52 -8.99 0.98
N GLY A 131 -9.19 -8.18 1.81
CA GLY A 131 -8.81 -8.07 3.23
C GLY A 131 -8.78 -9.45 3.91
N PRO A 132 -8.09 -9.56 5.06
CA PRO A 132 -7.93 -10.83 5.76
C PRO A 132 -9.29 -11.49 6.07
N PRO A 133 -9.35 -12.82 6.15
CA PRO A 133 -10.58 -13.54 6.45
C PRO A 133 -11.08 -13.15 7.83
N VAL A 134 -12.40 -13.02 7.94
CA VAL A 134 -13.10 -12.72 9.19
C VAL A 134 -13.03 -13.97 10.07
N ASN A 135 -12.38 -13.85 11.23
CA ASN A 135 -12.68 -14.68 12.39
C ASN A 135 -13.71 -13.96 13.25
#